data_AF-A0A2E4HQW3-F1
#
_entry.id   AF-A0A2E4HQW3-F1
#
_cell.length_a   1.000
_cell.length_b   1.000
_cell.length_c   1.000
_cell.angle_alpha   90.00
_cell.angle_beta   90.00
_cell.angle_gamma   90.00
#
_symmetry.space_group_name_H-M   'P 1'
#
loop_
_entity.id
_entity.type
_entity.pdbx_description
1 polymer ?
#
loop_
_entity_poly.entity_id
_entity_poly.type
_entity_poly.pdbx_seq_one_letter_code
_entity_poly.pdbx_strand_id
1 'polypeptide(L)'
;MSKENIKNCIDSILEKDFSNAKLIIAEKFVNHSNEKTIGIKFALEGIISKHSGKNSMNKESSEYLKLINKSIKEKLSAPLVDDFEKGYFSVWKIFVKLSLDKLEIDNEKRIIENPGKEEQTNKSSNSSSE
;
A
#
# COMPACT_ATOMS: atom_id res chain seq x y z
N MET A 1 -18.99 -8.95 -5.93
CA MET A 1 -17.63 -8.45 -6.23
C MET A 1 -16.63 -9.13 -5.31
N SER A 2 -15.63 -9.83 -5.85
CA SER A 2 -14.64 -10.55 -5.03
C SER A 2 -13.57 -9.59 -4.52
N LYS A 3 -13.14 -9.79 -3.26
CA LYS A 3 -11.97 -9.10 -2.69
C LYS A 3 -10.69 -9.39 -3.49
N GLU A 4 -10.66 -10.54 -4.16
CA GLU A 4 -9.57 -10.99 -5.02
C GLU A 4 -9.36 -10.09 -6.23
N ASN A 5 -10.43 -9.65 -6.92
CA ASN A 5 -10.29 -8.72 -8.04
C ASN A 5 -9.69 -7.37 -7.61
N ILE A 6 -10.07 -6.90 -6.42
CA ILE A 6 -9.52 -5.66 -5.83
C ILE A 6 -8.03 -5.86 -5.52
N LYS A 7 -7.67 -7.00 -4.89
CA LYS A 7 -6.29 -7.34 -4.56
C LYS A 7 -5.42 -7.41 -5.82
N ASN A 8 -5.84 -8.18 -6.83
CA ASN A 8 -5.09 -8.34 -8.08
C ASN A 8 -4.89 -7.00 -8.80
N CYS A 9 -5.90 -6.14 -8.80
CA CYS A 9 -5.78 -4.79 -9.35
C CYS A 9 -4.74 -3.96 -8.58
N ILE A 10 -4.75 -4.01 -7.25
CA ILE A 10 -3.79 -3.30 -6.41
C ILE A 10 -2.37 -3.86 -6.60
N ASP A 11 -2.20 -5.18 -6.69
CA ASP A 11 -0.90 -5.79 -6.92
C ASP A 11 -0.30 -5.28 -8.25
N SER A 12 -1.11 -5.23 -9.33
CA SER A 12 -0.68 -4.63 -10.61
C SER A 12 -0.31 -3.15 -10.47
N ILE A 13 -1.06 -2.37 -9.69
CA ILE A 13 -0.73 -0.96 -9.40
C ILE A 13 0.62 -0.86 -8.69
N LEU A 14 0.87 -1.68 -7.66
CA LEU A 14 2.10 -1.68 -6.87
C LEU A 14 3.31 -2.16 -7.68
N GLU A 15 3.08 -2.97 -8.71
CA GLU A 15 4.07 -3.41 -9.71
C GLU A 15 4.24 -2.40 -10.86
N LYS A 16 3.47 -1.31 -10.85
CA LYS A 16 3.41 -0.29 -11.91
C LYS A 16 2.89 -0.80 -13.25
N ASP A 17 2.22 -1.95 -13.27
CA ASP A 17 1.45 -2.43 -14.42
C ASP A 17 0.05 -1.76 -14.43
N PHE A 18 0.05 -0.47 -14.72
CA PHE A 18 -1.19 0.32 -14.78
C PHE A 18 -2.10 -0.09 -15.95
N SER A 19 -1.54 -0.70 -16.99
CA SER A 19 -2.31 -1.21 -18.12
C SER A 19 -3.17 -2.39 -17.69
N ASN A 20 -2.59 -3.38 -17.00
CA ASN A 20 -3.33 -4.51 -16.46
C ASN A 20 -4.34 -4.08 -15.39
N ALA A 21 -3.96 -3.15 -14.51
CA ALA A 21 -4.89 -2.60 -13.52
C ALA A 21 -6.13 -1.97 -14.18
N LYS A 22 -5.95 -1.18 -15.26
CA LYS A 22 -7.06 -0.60 -16.03
C LYS A 22 -7.93 -1.65 -16.70
N LEU A 23 -7.34 -2.74 -17.23
CA LEU A 23 -8.08 -3.86 -17.79
C LEU A 23 -8.94 -4.55 -16.73
N ILE A 24 -8.40 -4.83 -15.55
CA ILE A 24 -9.15 -5.41 -14.43
C ILE A 24 -10.32 -4.50 -14.03
N ILE A 25 -10.11 -3.17 -13.98
CA ILE A 25 -11.19 -2.21 -13.71
C ILE A 25 -12.28 -2.30 -14.79
N ALA A 26 -11.90 -2.27 -16.06
CA ALA A 26 -12.84 -2.32 -17.19
C ALA A 26 -13.62 -3.64 -17.26
N GLU A 27 -13.02 -4.77 -16.91
CA GLU A 27 -13.69 -6.07 -16.97
C GLU A 27 -14.56 -6.37 -15.76
N LYS A 28 -14.09 -6.01 -14.56
CA LYS A 28 -14.69 -6.49 -13.31
C LYS A 28 -15.57 -5.44 -12.61
N PHE A 29 -15.50 -4.17 -13.03
CA PHE A 29 -16.19 -3.05 -12.38
C PHE A 29 -17.07 -2.24 -13.35
N VAL A 30 -17.27 -2.71 -14.58
CA VAL A 30 -18.17 -2.10 -15.58
C VAL A 30 -19.63 -2.47 -15.30
N ASN A 31 -20.54 -1.53 -15.57
CA ASN A 31 -22.01 -1.70 -15.50
C ASN A 31 -22.60 -1.99 -14.12
N HIS A 32 -22.01 -1.46 -13.05
CA HIS A 32 -22.56 -1.58 -11.71
C HIS A 32 -23.14 -0.24 -11.23
N SER A 33 -24.46 -0.21 -11.03
CA SER A 33 -25.20 0.90 -10.40
C SER A 33 -25.17 0.87 -8.86
N ASN A 34 -24.46 -0.09 -8.28
CA ASN A 34 -24.30 -0.21 -6.84
C ASN A 34 -23.27 0.82 -6.35
N GLU A 35 -23.69 1.74 -5.49
CA GLU A 35 -22.85 2.79 -4.87
C GLU A 35 -21.53 2.25 -4.30
N LYS A 36 -21.56 1.11 -3.62
CA LYS A 36 -20.36 0.46 -3.11
C LYS A 36 -19.37 0.06 -4.19
N THR A 37 -19.88 -0.43 -5.32
CA THR A 37 -19.03 -0.78 -6.46
C THR A 37 -18.48 0.46 -7.17
N ILE A 38 -19.27 1.53 -7.26
CA ILE A 38 -18.83 2.83 -7.75
C ILE A 38 -17.69 3.36 -6.88
N GLY A 39 -17.84 3.34 -5.55
CA GLY A 39 -16.79 3.74 -4.60
C GLY A 39 -15.51 2.92 -4.72
N ILE A 40 -15.63 1.60 -4.94
CA ILE A 40 -14.47 0.73 -5.19
C ILE A 40 -13.75 1.14 -6.48
N LYS A 41 -14.49 1.29 -7.59
CA LYS A 41 -13.92 1.70 -8.88
C LYS A 41 -13.23 3.05 -8.77
N PHE A 42 -13.91 4.02 -8.16
CA PHE A 42 -13.40 5.38 -7.95
C PHE A 42 -12.08 5.37 -7.17
N ALA A 43 -11.98 4.57 -6.10
CA ALA A 43 -10.74 4.44 -5.34
C ALA A 43 -9.60 3.86 -6.19
N LEU A 44 -9.85 2.79 -6.95
CA LEU A 44 -8.83 2.16 -7.80
C LEU A 44 -8.32 3.12 -8.88
N GLU A 45 -9.22 3.85 -9.56
CA GLU A 45 -8.86 4.86 -10.55
C GLU A 45 -8.07 6.01 -9.93
N GLY A 46 -8.45 6.46 -8.74
CA GLY A 46 -7.73 7.49 -7.98
C GLY A 46 -6.31 7.06 -7.60
N ILE A 47 -6.13 5.81 -7.15
CA ILE A 47 -4.81 5.26 -6.83
C ILE A 47 -3.94 5.19 -8.09
N ILE A 48 -4.49 4.70 -9.22
CA ILE A 48 -3.78 4.69 -10.52
C ILE A 48 -3.36 6.11 -10.90
N SER A 49 -4.26 7.08 -10.82
CA SER A 49 -3.96 8.48 -11.18
C SER A 49 -2.84 9.06 -10.31
N LYS A 50 -2.83 8.75 -9.00
CA LYS A 50 -1.79 9.21 -8.06
C LYS A 50 -0.41 8.63 -8.39
N HIS A 51 -0.34 7.37 -8.81
CA HIS A 51 0.92 6.65 -9.00
C HIS A 51 1.44 6.57 -10.45
N SER A 52 0.60 6.86 -11.44
CA SER A 52 0.98 6.87 -12.87
C SER A 52 1.55 8.18 -13.38
N GLY A 53 1.48 9.27 -12.60
CA GLY A 53 1.99 10.59 -13.00
C GLY A 53 3.53 10.67 -13.03
N LYS A 54 4.08 11.59 -13.84
CA LYS A 54 5.53 11.85 -13.96
C LYS A 54 6.22 12.28 -12.65
N ASN A 55 5.43 12.76 -11.68
CA ASN A 55 5.87 13.08 -10.32
C ASN A 55 5.58 11.94 -9.33
N SER A 56 5.62 10.66 -9.75
CA SER A 56 5.35 9.48 -8.90
C SER A 56 6.33 9.30 -7.74
N MET A 57 7.16 10.28 -7.41
CA MET A 57 7.93 10.29 -6.18
C MET A 57 7.00 10.61 -5.02
N ASN A 58 6.52 9.55 -4.39
CA ASN A 58 6.59 9.43 -2.94
C ASN A 58 6.69 7.94 -2.65
N LYS A 59 7.86 7.47 -2.21
CA LYS A 59 7.92 6.27 -1.38
C LYS A 59 7.09 6.63 -0.14
N GLU A 60 5.82 6.23 -0.15
CA GLU A 60 4.98 6.39 1.04
C GLU A 60 5.71 5.70 2.19
N SER A 61 6.11 6.47 3.20
CA SER A 61 6.84 5.88 4.33
C SER A 61 5.92 4.95 5.11
N SER A 62 6.50 4.02 5.86
CA SER A 62 5.73 3.13 6.73
C SER A 62 4.86 3.92 7.72
N GLU A 63 5.38 5.03 8.25
CA GLU A 63 4.67 5.93 9.17
C GLU A 63 3.47 6.59 8.48
N TYR A 64 3.64 7.09 7.26
CA TYR A 64 2.56 7.69 6.48
C TYR A 64 1.44 6.68 6.18
N LEU A 65 1.81 5.46 5.76
CA LEU A 65 0.87 4.37 5.53
C LEU A 65 0.13 3.96 6.81
N LYS A 66 0.82 3.89 7.96
CA LYS A 66 0.19 3.61 9.26
C LYS A 66 -0.81 4.69 9.67
N LEU A 67 -0.49 5.96 9.43
CA LEU A 67 -1.41 7.09 9.67
C LEU A 67 -2.66 6.97 8.81
N ILE A 68 -2.51 6.72 7.50
CA ILE A 68 -3.66 6.48 6.62
C ILE A 68 -4.50 5.30 7.11
N ASN A 69 -3.88 4.17 7.48
CA ASN A 69 -4.60 3.00 7.99
C ASN A 69 -5.45 3.34 9.22
N LYS A 70 -4.91 4.14 10.13
CA LYS A 70 -5.62 4.62 11.32
C LYS A 70 -6.84 5.47 10.92
N SER A 71 -6.65 6.47 10.06
CA SER A 71 -7.73 7.34 9.58
C SER A 71 -8.83 6.58 8.85
N ILE A 72 -8.49 5.55 8.05
CA ILE A 72 -9.48 4.69 7.38
C ILE A 72 -10.31 3.91 8.40
N LYS A 73 -9.67 3.35 9.43
CA LYS A 73 -10.38 2.61 10.49
C LYS A 73 -11.34 3.52 11.24
N GLU A 74 -10.91 4.73 11.59
CA GLU A 74 -11.75 5.73 12.25
C GLU A 74 -12.95 6.10 11.38
N LYS A 75 -12.73 6.39 10.09
CA LYS A 75 -13.80 6.69 9.13
C LYS A 75 -14.80 5.55 9.00
N LEU A 76 -14.33 4.31 8.83
CA LEU A 76 -15.20 3.14 8.71
C LEU A 76 -15.97 2.79 9.99
N SER A 77 -15.51 3.26 11.15
CA SER A 77 -16.22 3.10 12.43
C SER A 77 -17.24 4.20 12.71
N ALA A 78 -17.32 5.23 11.87
CA ALA A 78 -18.25 6.33 12.06
C ALA A 78 -19.72 5.86 11.87
N PRO A 79 -20.69 6.49 12.56
CA PRO A 79 -22.10 6.06 12.49
C PRO A 79 -22.77 6.24 11.12
N LEU A 80 -22.25 7.14 10.28
CA LEU A 80 -22.86 7.56 9.02
C LEU A 80 -21.86 7.37 7.88
N VAL A 81 -21.52 6.11 7.59
CA VAL A 81 -20.73 5.75 6.41
C VAL A 81 -21.68 5.19 5.36
N ASP A 82 -21.77 5.86 4.21
CA ASP A 82 -22.61 5.40 3.11
C ASP A 82 -21.97 4.21 2.37
N ASP A 83 -22.72 3.62 1.44
CA ASP A 83 -22.23 2.44 0.71
C ASP A 83 -21.08 2.78 -0.25
N PHE A 84 -21.07 3.97 -0.84
CA PHE A 84 -19.95 4.46 -1.65
C PHE A 84 -18.67 4.53 -0.81
N GLU A 85 -18.73 5.19 0.34
CA GLU A 85 -17.62 5.33 1.28
C GLU A 85 -17.14 3.97 1.79
N LYS A 86 -18.04 3.04 2.11
CA LYS A 86 -17.66 1.65 2.45
C LYS A 86 -16.86 1.00 1.33
N GLY A 87 -17.29 1.21 0.08
CA GLY A 87 -16.57 0.73 -1.10
C GLY A 87 -15.19 1.35 -1.20
N TYR A 88 -15.15 2.68 -1.23
CA TYR A 88 -13.94 3.49 -1.34
C TYR A 88 -12.88 3.15 -0.28
N PHE A 89 -13.26 3.19 0.99
CA PHE A 89 -12.35 2.93 2.10
C PHE A 89 -11.93 1.46 2.19
N SER A 90 -12.74 0.52 1.69
CA SER A 90 -12.33 -0.89 1.64
C SER A 90 -11.14 -1.12 0.70
N VAL A 91 -11.08 -0.43 -0.44
CA VAL A 91 -9.94 -0.48 -1.37
C VAL A 91 -8.71 0.11 -0.73
N TRP A 92 -8.81 1.31 -0.16
CA TRP A 92 -7.70 1.97 0.51
C TRP A 92 -7.13 1.15 1.66
N LYS A 93 -8.00 0.46 2.43
CA LYS A 93 -7.56 -0.46 3.48
C LYS A 93 -6.71 -1.61 2.92
N ILE A 94 -7.12 -2.19 1.80
CA ILE A 94 -6.37 -3.27 1.13
C ILE A 94 -5.06 -2.72 0.57
N PHE A 95 -5.10 -1.56 -0.09
CA PHE A 95 -3.93 -0.90 -0.65
C PHE A 95 -2.86 -0.64 0.39
N VAL A 96 -3.22 0.02 1.49
CA VAL A 96 -2.28 0.33 2.57
C VAL A 96 -1.67 -0.92 3.18
N LYS A 97 -2.47 -1.98 3.37
CA LYS A 97 -1.95 -3.26 3.88
C LYS A 97 -0.90 -3.84 2.94
N LEU A 98 -1.20 -3.96 1.65
CA LEU A 98 -0.28 -4.54 0.68
C LEU A 98 0.99 -3.68 0.49
N SER A 99 0.85 -2.35 0.55
CA SER A 99 1.99 -1.43 0.53
C SER A 99 2.91 -1.62 1.74
N LEU A 100 2.35 -1.80 2.94
CA LEU A 100 3.14 -2.10 4.15
C LEU A 100 3.83 -3.46 4.04
N ASP A 101 3.10 -4.51 3.66
CA ASP A 101 3.64 -5.86 3.49
C ASP A 101 4.82 -5.85 2.49
N LYS A 102 4.69 -5.10 1.38
CA LYS A 102 5.76 -4.94 0.37
C LYS A 102 6.99 -4.21 0.90
N LEU A 103 6.80 -3.16 1.72
CA LEU A 103 7.90 -2.44 2.36
C LEU A 103 8.67 -3.31 3.35
N GLU A 104 7.97 -4.15 4.12
CA GLU A 104 8.61 -5.09 5.07
C GLU A 104 9.48 -6.10 4.30
N ILE A 105 8.95 -6.72 3.24
CA ILE A 105 9.69 -7.65 2.39
C ILE A 105 10.91 -6.98 1.74
N ASP A 106 10.76 -5.76 1.21
CA ASP A 106 11.88 -5.03 0.59
C ASP A 106 12.97 -4.67 1.61
N ASN A 107 12.60 -4.39 2.86
CA ASN A 107 13.55 -4.13 3.93
C ASN A 107 14.30 -5.41 4.35
N GLU A 108 13.60 -6.54 4.50
CA GLU A 108 14.22 -7.83 4.78
C GLU A 108 15.22 -8.25 3.69
N LYS A 109 14.83 -8.11 2.42
CA LYS A 109 15.74 -8.38 1.28
C LYS A 109 16.99 -7.51 1.32
N ARG A 110 16.87 -6.22 1.63
CA ARG A 110 18.04 -5.33 1.77
C ARG A 110 18.98 -5.74 2.91
N ILE A 111 18.45 -6.24 4.01
CA ILE A 111 19.26 -6.75 5.13
C ILE A 111 20.04 -8.00 4.70
N ILE A 112 19.39 -8.91 3.96
CA ILE A 112 20.01 -10.14 3.45
C ILE A 112 21.08 -9.83 2.38
N GLU A 113 20.83 -8.83 1.52
CA GLU A 113 21.78 -8.39 0.48
C GLU A 113 22.95 -7.56 1.04
N ASN A 114 22.83 -6.99 2.25
CA ASN A 114 23.90 -6.28 2.95
C ASN A 114 24.16 -6.87 4.35
N PRO A 115 24.77 -8.07 4.46
CA PRO A 115 25.10 -8.67 5.75
C PRO A 115 26.28 -7.99 6.48
N GLY A 116 26.84 -6.90 5.94
CA GLY A 116 28.13 -6.33 6.35
C GLY A 116 28.09 -4.88 6.81
N LYS A 117 27.27 -4.54 7.81
CA LYS A 117 27.49 -3.37 8.69
C LYS A 117 26.90 -3.63 10.09
N GLU A 118 27.22 -4.77 10.69
CA GLU A 118 27.31 -4.80 12.15
C GLU A 118 28.55 -3.97 12.53
N GLU A 119 28.32 -2.92 13.30
CA GLU A 119 29.37 -2.09 13.88
C GLU A 119 30.38 -2.98 14.60
N GLN A 120 31.59 -3.08 14.04
CA GLN A 120 32.76 -3.47 14.80
C GLN A 120 32.96 -2.41 15.87
N THR A 121 32.39 -2.65 17.05
CA THR A 121 32.81 -2.00 18.28
C THR A 121 34.27 -2.35 18.47
N ASN A 122 35.13 -1.38 18.14
CA ASN A 122 36.56 -1.46 18.36
C ASN A 122 36.82 -1.86 19.82
N LYS A 123 37.25 -3.11 20.02
CA LYS A 123 38.03 -3.49 21.20
C LYS A 123 39.33 -2.69 21.15
N SER A 124 39.34 -1.53 21.80
CA SER A 124 40.60 -0.95 22.26
C SER A 124 40.98 -1.66 23.55
N SER A 125 41.79 -2.70 23.41
CA SER A 125 42.61 -3.26 24.46
C SER A 125 43.54 -2.17 25.01
N ASN A 126 43.35 -1.75 26.26
CA ASN A 126 44.42 -1.13 27.05
C ASN A 126 44.79 -2.10 28.18
N SER A 127 45.70 -3.01 27.84
CA SER A 127 46.62 -3.58 28.82
C SER A 127 47.83 -2.66 28.90
N SER A 128 48.07 -2.02 30.05
CA SER A 128 49.40 -2.05 30.65
C SER A 128 49.29 -1.61 32.10
N SER A 129 49.67 -2.55 32.97
CA SER A 129 50.09 -2.31 34.34
C SER A 129 51.36 -1.45 34.33
N GLU A 130 51.42 -0.49 35.25
CA GLU A 130 52.54 -0.22 36.16
C GLU A 130 51.98 0.43 37.43
#